data_AF-A0A368FFW8-F1
#
_entry.id   AF-A0A368FFW8-F1
#
_cell.length_a   1.000
_cell.length_b   1.000
_cell.length_c   1.000
_cell.angle_alpha   90.00
_cell.angle_beta   90.00
_cell.angle_gamma   90.00
#
_symmetry.space_group_name_H-M   'P 1'
#
loop_
_entity.id
_entity.type
_entity.pdbx_description
1 polymer ?
#
loop_
_entity_poly.entity_id
_entity_poly.type
_entity_poly.pdbx_seq_one_letter_code
_entity_poly.pdbx_strand_id
1 'polypeptide(L)'
;MCDDELLPTEKMRAFEARRLRYDDMLQKRVRQALKWQKDMKKFEVVVGRSVDPDDQNIHTILNLDFTKDDVCLSETMMNSIESCYTQLLEMYSEHVQEKEFRWMELHTRLAELWELCHVADIERMIPSSYDPEKHTEKDFERMATEISRLECLYEARKEVFDILTKWKSKWAEKMAIEEKKKSAEYFQNRGRENNVFLDAKVGSSTSLMIEKGAVLL
;
A
#
# COMPACT_ATOMS: atom_id res chain seq x y z
N MET A 1 70.35 32.41 18.24
CA MET A 1 69.06 32.83 18.81
C MET A 1 68.03 32.49 17.75
N CYS A 2 67.26 31.43 17.98
CA CYS A 2 66.11 31.10 17.13
C CYS A 2 65.02 32.08 17.52
N ASP A 3 64.70 33.00 16.62
CA ASP A 3 63.47 33.79 16.74
C ASP A 3 62.31 32.80 16.66
N ASP A 4 61.60 32.64 17.78
CA ASP A 4 60.28 32.03 17.82
C ASP A 4 59.36 32.90 16.96
N GLU A 5 59.25 32.56 15.68
CA GLU A 5 58.41 33.24 14.71
C GLU A 5 56.94 32.88 15.00
N LEU A 6 56.40 33.48 16.06
CA LEU A 6 55.01 33.32 16.47
C LEU A 6 54.09 33.75 15.33
N LEU A 7 53.17 32.87 14.94
CA LEU A 7 52.19 33.13 13.89
C LEU A 7 51.36 34.37 14.23
N PRO A 8 51.20 35.34 13.30
CA PRO A 8 50.35 36.50 13.51
C PRO A 8 48.92 36.11 13.90
N THR A 9 48.34 36.82 14.88
CA THR A 9 46.99 36.55 15.42
C THR A 9 45.90 36.52 14.34
N GLU A 10 46.03 37.33 13.29
CA GLU A 10 45.10 37.31 12.16
C GLU A 10 45.17 36.00 11.36
N LYS A 11 46.37 35.44 11.16
CA LYS A 11 46.54 34.13 10.52
C LYS A 11 45.96 33.03 11.41
N MET A 12 46.13 33.10 12.73
CA MET A 12 45.50 32.16 13.66
C MET A 12 43.97 32.20 13.56
N ARG A 13 43.35 33.39 13.59
CA ARG A 13 41.90 33.54 13.38
C ARG A 13 41.44 32.99 12.03
N ALA A 14 42.20 33.23 10.97
CA ALA A 14 41.89 32.71 9.64
C ALA A 14 41.94 31.16 9.59
N PHE A 15 42.92 30.55 10.27
CA PHE A 15 43.01 29.09 10.38
C PHE A 15 41.89 28.50 11.23
N GLU A 16 41.53 29.12 12.35
CA GLU A 16 40.37 28.70 13.16
C GLU A 16 39.07 28.77 12.35
N ALA A 17 38.83 29.86 11.63
CA ALA A 17 37.67 30.01 10.76
C ALA A 17 37.67 28.97 9.63
N ARG A 18 38.84 28.60 9.10
CA ARG A 18 38.97 27.54 8.09
C ARG A 18 38.73 26.16 8.70
N ARG A 19 39.24 25.88 9.89
CA ARG A 19 39.01 24.64 10.64
C ARG A 19 37.52 24.44 10.91
N LEU A 20 36.83 25.46 11.42
CA LEU A 20 35.40 25.42 11.71
C LEU A 20 34.57 25.15 10.44
N ARG A 21 34.95 25.73 9.30
CA ARG A 21 34.29 25.47 8.01
C ARG A 21 34.45 24.02 7.57
N TYR A 22 35.65 23.45 7.70
CA TYR A 22 35.87 22.04 7.33
C TYR A 22 35.19 21.08 8.30
N ASP A 23 35.16 21.40 9.59
CA ASP A 23 34.44 20.62 10.60
C ASP A 23 32.93 20.58 10.33
N ASP A 24 32.30 21.74 10.06
CA ASP A 24 30.89 21.81 9.67
C ASP A 24 30.60 21.00 8.39
N MET A 25 31.48 21.10 7.39
CA MET A 25 31.35 20.33 6.14
C MET A 25 31.44 18.82 6.42
N LEU A 26 32.41 18.38 7.22
CA LEU A 26 32.58 16.97 7.58
C LEU A 26 31.35 16.45 8.34
N GLN A 27 30.88 17.18 9.35
CA GLN A 27 29.70 16.80 10.12
C GLN A 27 28.43 16.70 9.27
N LYS A 28 28.27 17.56 8.25
CA LYS A 28 27.18 17.45 7.28
C LYS A 28 27.28 16.17 6.44
N ARG A 29 28.48 15.87 5.91
CA ARG A 29 28.73 14.65 5.13
C ARG A 29 28.51 13.38 5.94
N VAL A 30 29.01 13.31 7.17
CA VAL A 30 28.81 12.17 8.08
C VAL A 30 27.31 11.95 8.33
N ARG A 31 26.56 13.01 8.67
CA ARG A 31 25.11 12.90 8.91
C ARG A 31 24.36 12.39 7.68
N GLN A 32 24.71 12.88 6.49
CA GLN A 32 24.09 12.47 5.24
C GLN A 32 24.41 11.01 4.90
N ALA A 33 25.68 10.61 4.99
CA ALA A 33 26.11 9.23 4.74
C ALA A 33 25.44 8.24 5.70
N LEU A 34 25.35 8.57 6.99
CA LEU A 34 24.65 7.73 7.98
C LEU A 34 23.15 7.62 7.70
N LYS A 35 22.50 8.71 7.29
CA LYS A 35 21.08 8.68 6.89
C LYS A 35 20.88 7.75 5.70
N TRP A 36 21.64 7.95 4.63
CA TRP A 36 21.56 7.12 3.42
C TRP A 36 21.87 5.65 3.71
N GLN A 37 22.90 5.37 4.50
CA GLN A 37 23.22 3.98 4.89
C GLN A 37 22.07 3.33 5.67
N LYS A 38 21.43 4.06 6.58
CA LYS A 38 20.28 3.54 7.32
C LYS A 38 19.11 3.22 6.38
N ASP A 39 18.82 4.11 5.44
CA ASP A 39 17.74 3.91 4.47
C ASP A 39 18.08 2.74 3.52
N MET A 40 19.31 2.66 3.02
CA MET A 40 19.79 1.55 2.19
C MET A 40 19.68 0.19 2.89
N LYS A 41 19.99 0.10 4.19
CA LYS A 41 19.80 -1.13 4.97
C LYS A 41 18.35 -1.58 5.01
N LYS A 42 17.39 -0.64 5.03
CA LYS A 42 15.97 -0.98 4.94
C LYS A 42 15.61 -1.48 3.54
N PHE A 43 16.10 -0.80 2.51
CA PHE A 43 15.86 -1.19 1.12
C PHE A 43 16.39 -2.59 0.83
N GLU A 44 17.61 -2.91 1.26
CA GLU A 44 18.24 -4.23 1.10
C GLU A 44 17.38 -5.35 1.70
N VAL A 45 16.75 -5.13 2.86
CA VAL A 45 15.89 -6.12 3.51
C VAL A 45 14.63 -6.41 2.68
N VAL A 46 14.04 -5.37 2.08
CA VAL A 46 12.80 -5.50 1.29
C VAL A 46 13.08 -6.05 -0.10
N VAL A 47 14.11 -5.54 -0.76
CA VAL A 47 14.55 -5.97 -2.11
C VAL A 47 15.14 -7.40 -2.04
N GLY A 48 15.87 -7.72 -0.97
CA GLY A 48 16.43 -9.06 -0.76
C GLY A 48 17.39 -9.48 -1.87
N ARG A 49 17.13 -10.65 -2.48
CA ARG A 49 18.00 -11.32 -3.49
C ARG A 49 18.08 -10.62 -4.85
N SER A 50 17.31 -9.57 -5.11
CA SER A 50 17.41 -8.83 -6.38
C SER A 50 18.57 -7.83 -6.39
N VAL A 51 19.17 -7.52 -5.25
CA VAL A 51 20.49 -6.86 -5.22
C VAL A 51 21.51 -7.85 -5.78
N ASP A 52 22.25 -7.44 -6.80
CA ASP A 52 23.34 -8.23 -7.35
C ASP A 52 24.35 -8.53 -6.21
N PRO A 53 24.52 -9.81 -5.82
CA PRO A 53 25.44 -10.19 -4.76
C PRO A 53 26.89 -9.75 -5.03
N ASP A 54 27.22 -9.49 -6.30
CA ASP A 54 28.54 -9.09 -6.75
C ASP A 54 28.74 -7.55 -6.79
N ASP A 55 27.74 -6.74 -6.41
CA ASP A 55 27.92 -5.28 -6.27
C ASP A 55 28.69 -4.94 -4.99
N GLN A 56 30.02 -5.09 -5.09
CA GLN A 56 30.97 -4.83 -4.01
C GLN A 56 30.86 -3.40 -3.45
N ASN A 57 30.41 -2.42 -4.24
CA ASN A 57 30.32 -1.03 -3.80
C ASN A 57 29.18 -0.85 -2.79
N ILE A 58 27.99 -1.38 -3.11
CA ILE A 58 26.82 -1.33 -2.22
C ILE A 58 27.13 -2.02 -0.89
N HIS A 59 27.68 -3.24 -0.94
CA HIS A 59 28.02 -3.99 0.28
C HIS A 59 29.12 -3.32 1.11
N THR A 60 30.11 -2.70 0.47
CA THR A 60 31.15 -1.94 1.17
C THR A 60 30.53 -0.75 1.91
N ILE A 61 29.69 0.04 1.23
CA ILE A 61 29.05 1.24 1.80
C ILE A 61 28.08 0.88 2.93
N LEU A 62 27.34 -0.22 2.83
CA LEU A 62 26.42 -0.70 3.87
C LEU A 62 27.13 -1.09 5.17
N ASN A 63 28.34 -1.62 5.07
CA ASN A 63 29.13 -2.13 6.19
C ASN A 63 30.17 -1.14 6.73
N LEU A 64 30.43 -0.04 6.01
CA LEU A 64 31.42 0.97 6.41
C LEU A 64 30.94 1.79 7.62
N ASP A 65 31.81 1.96 8.61
CA ASP A 65 31.53 2.80 9.77
C ASP A 65 32.02 4.24 9.51
N PHE A 66 31.10 5.11 9.10
CA PHE A 66 31.38 6.53 8.80
C PHE A 66 31.77 7.37 10.01
N THR A 67 31.70 6.83 11.23
CA THR A 67 32.08 7.56 12.45
C THR A 67 33.56 7.44 12.81
N LYS A 68 34.29 6.57 12.11
CA LYS A 68 35.73 6.38 12.37
C LYS A 68 36.57 7.47 11.72
N ASP A 69 37.60 7.88 12.44
CA ASP A 69 38.53 8.95 12.04
C ASP A 69 39.36 8.62 10.79
N ASP A 70 39.47 7.34 10.40
CA ASP A 70 40.21 6.87 9.23
C ASP A 70 39.37 6.87 7.93
N VAL A 71 38.07 7.18 8.01
CA VAL A 71 37.18 7.21 6.85
C VAL A 71 37.20 8.59 6.19
N CYS A 72 37.69 8.64 4.95
CA CYS A 72 37.71 9.86 4.15
C CYS A 72 36.39 10.06 3.38
N LEU A 73 35.55 10.98 3.86
CA LEU A 73 34.36 11.45 3.15
C LEU A 73 34.72 12.56 2.14
N SER A 74 35.56 12.22 1.17
CA SER A 74 35.86 13.09 0.02
C SER A 74 34.59 13.34 -0.80
N GLU A 75 34.65 14.33 -1.70
CA GLU A 75 33.55 14.58 -2.65
C GLU A 75 33.31 13.36 -3.54
N THR A 76 34.39 12.70 -4.00
CA THR A 76 34.29 11.46 -4.78
C THR A 76 33.61 10.34 -4.01
N MET A 77 33.95 10.14 -2.72
CA MET A 77 33.29 9.15 -1.87
C MET A 77 31.82 9.48 -1.67
N MET A 78 31.48 10.75 -1.40
CA MET A 78 30.09 11.17 -1.25
C MET A 78 29.27 10.91 -2.52
N ASN A 79 29.82 11.19 -3.70
CA ASN A 79 29.17 10.88 -4.98
C ASN A 79 28.98 9.37 -5.18
N SER A 80 29.94 8.55 -4.75
CA SER A 80 29.79 7.08 -4.78
C SER A 80 28.66 6.60 -3.86
N ILE A 81 28.59 7.13 -2.62
CA ILE A 81 27.49 6.79 -1.69
C ILE A 81 26.14 7.21 -2.27
N GLU A 82 26.06 8.40 -2.86
CA GLU A 82 24.83 8.90 -3.50
C GLU A 82 24.40 8.04 -4.69
N SER A 83 25.35 7.60 -5.51
CA SER A 83 25.08 6.69 -6.62
C SER A 83 24.51 5.36 -6.14
N CYS A 84 25.14 4.74 -5.13
CA CYS A 84 24.64 3.48 -4.55
C CYS A 84 23.27 3.66 -3.87
N TYR A 85 23.06 4.79 -3.18
CA TYR A 85 21.76 5.12 -2.59
C TYR A 85 20.68 5.23 -3.67
N THR A 86 20.96 5.95 -4.75
CA THR A 86 20.00 6.18 -5.85
C THR A 86 19.65 4.88 -6.55
N GLN A 87 20.65 4.06 -6.87
CA GLN A 87 20.46 2.75 -7.48
C GLN A 87 19.57 1.84 -6.60
N LEU A 88 19.88 1.73 -5.31
CA LEU A 88 19.12 0.88 -4.41
C LEU A 88 17.70 1.43 -4.15
N LEU A 89 17.54 2.75 -4.14
CA LEU A 89 16.24 3.40 -4.04
C LEU A 89 15.35 3.11 -5.27
N GLU A 90 15.93 3.14 -6.47
CA GLU A 90 15.23 2.80 -7.71
C GLU A 90 14.76 1.35 -7.68
N MET A 91 15.67 0.42 -7.37
CA MET A 91 15.34 -1.00 -7.20
C MET A 91 14.26 -1.25 -6.14
N TYR A 92 14.34 -0.56 -5.00
CA TYR A 92 13.32 -0.62 -3.95
C TYR A 92 11.97 -0.11 -4.44
N SER A 93 11.96 1.03 -5.14
CA SER A 93 10.74 1.63 -5.68
C SER A 93 10.07 0.69 -6.69
N GLU A 94 10.84 0.13 -7.62
CA GLU A 94 10.33 -0.83 -8.60
C GLU A 94 9.77 -2.07 -7.92
N HIS A 95 10.51 -2.64 -6.95
CA HIS A 95 10.05 -3.81 -6.20
C HIS A 95 8.74 -3.54 -5.46
N VAL A 96 8.63 -2.40 -4.77
CA VAL A 96 7.40 -2.03 -4.06
C VAL A 96 6.24 -1.85 -5.03
N GLN A 97 6.44 -1.16 -6.15
CA GLN A 97 5.41 -0.96 -7.17
C GLN A 97 4.90 -2.27 -7.76
N GLU A 98 5.80 -3.22 -8.07
CA GLU A 98 5.43 -4.55 -8.55
C GLU A 98 4.54 -5.28 -7.52
N LYS A 99 4.93 -5.26 -6.24
CA LYS A 99 4.18 -5.89 -5.15
C LYS A 99 2.84 -5.21 -4.91
N GLU A 100 2.78 -3.87 -4.95
CA GLU A 100 1.54 -3.10 -4.84
C GLU A 100 0.56 -3.45 -5.95
N PHE A 101 1.04 -3.54 -7.20
CA PHE A 101 0.21 -3.93 -8.34
C PHE A 101 -0.35 -5.35 -8.15
N ARG A 102 0.50 -6.33 -7.84
CA ARG A 102 0.08 -7.71 -7.57
C ARG A 102 -0.91 -7.79 -6.40
N TRP A 103 -0.70 -7.01 -5.34
CA TRP A 103 -1.61 -6.96 -4.19
C TRP A 103 -2.98 -6.43 -4.60
N MET A 104 -3.01 -5.34 -5.37
CA MET A 104 -4.23 -4.74 -5.88
C MET A 104 -5.02 -5.74 -6.74
N GLU A 105 -4.35 -6.48 -7.64
CA GLU A 105 -5.00 -7.49 -8.48
C GLU A 105 -5.65 -8.60 -7.64
N LEU A 106 -4.89 -9.20 -6.72
CA LEU A 106 -5.39 -10.25 -5.84
C LEU A 106 -6.52 -9.74 -4.94
N HIS A 107 -6.36 -8.56 -4.35
CA HIS A 107 -7.37 -7.99 -3.46
C HIS A 107 -8.65 -7.67 -4.22
N THR A 108 -8.55 -7.13 -5.43
CA THR A 108 -9.72 -6.86 -6.29
C THR A 108 -10.47 -8.16 -6.57
N ARG A 109 -9.75 -9.21 -6.99
CA ARG A 109 -10.37 -10.52 -7.24
C ARG A 109 -11.01 -11.11 -5.99
N LEU A 110 -10.34 -10.99 -4.85
CA LEU A 110 -10.84 -11.46 -3.57
C LEU A 110 -12.10 -10.70 -3.14
N ALA A 111 -12.13 -9.38 -3.33
CA ALA A 111 -13.28 -8.54 -3.04
C ALA A 111 -14.50 -8.90 -3.90
N GLU A 112 -14.30 -9.16 -5.19
CA GLU A 112 -15.37 -9.68 -6.06
C GLU A 112 -15.95 -11.00 -5.53
N LEU A 113 -15.08 -11.92 -5.11
CA LEU A 113 -15.51 -13.21 -4.56
C LEU A 113 -16.21 -13.08 -3.22
N TRP A 114 -15.79 -12.15 -2.36
CA TRP A 114 -16.50 -11.84 -1.13
C TRP A 114 -17.92 -11.35 -1.40
N GLU A 115 -18.12 -10.52 -2.42
CA GLU A 115 -19.47 -10.10 -2.83
C GLU A 115 -20.29 -11.26 -3.41
N LEU A 116 -19.71 -12.04 -4.33
CA LEU A 116 -20.38 -13.19 -4.96
C LEU A 116 -20.78 -14.26 -3.94
N CYS A 117 -19.93 -14.52 -2.96
CA CYS A 117 -20.18 -15.49 -1.89
C CYS A 117 -20.91 -14.89 -0.68
N HIS A 118 -21.24 -13.60 -0.71
CA HIS A 118 -21.88 -12.87 0.39
C HIS A 118 -21.13 -12.98 1.74
N VAL A 119 -19.80 -12.94 1.70
CA VAL A 119 -18.93 -12.97 2.89
C VAL A 119 -19.12 -11.69 3.71
N ALA A 120 -19.30 -11.84 5.03
CA ALA A 120 -19.57 -10.72 5.91
C ALA A 120 -18.32 -9.86 6.11
N ASP A 121 -18.49 -8.53 6.27
CA ASP A 121 -17.37 -7.60 6.40
C ASP A 121 -16.43 -7.92 7.57
N ILE A 122 -16.97 -8.46 8.67
CA ILE A 122 -16.17 -8.87 9.84
C ILE A 122 -15.21 -10.04 9.55
N GLU A 123 -15.49 -10.81 8.49
CA GLU A 123 -14.65 -11.93 8.05
C GLU A 123 -13.61 -11.50 7.01
N ARG A 124 -13.73 -10.28 6.46
CA ARG A 124 -12.84 -9.71 5.43
C ARG A 124 -11.58 -9.12 6.09
N MET A 125 -10.71 -10.00 6.56
CA MET A 125 -9.54 -9.62 7.38
C MET A 125 -8.32 -9.12 6.59
N ILE A 126 -8.33 -9.19 5.25
CA ILE A 126 -7.20 -8.79 4.41
C ILE A 126 -7.36 -7.31 4.01
N PRO A 127 -6.37 -6.45 4.27
CA PRO A 127 -6.47 -5.02 3.97
C PRO A 127 -6.37 -4.74 2.46
N SER A 128 -6.96 -3.60 2.06
CA SER A 128 -7.01 -3.18 0.65
C SER A 128 -5.69 -2.67 0.08
N SER A 129 -4.75 -2.28 0.93
CA SER A 129 -3.46 -1.71 0.53
C SER A 129 -2.29 -2.58 0.98
N TYR A 130 -1.27 -2.66 0.12
CA TYR A 130 0.01 -3.27 0.46
C TYR A 130 0.82 -2.40 1.43
N ASP A 131 1.70 -3.03 2.20
CA ASP A 131 2.59 -2.38 3.16
C ASP A 131 3.89 -3.20 3.17
N PRO A 132 5.00 -2.68 2.59
CA PRO A 132 6.24 -3.43 2.46
C PRO A 132 6.93 -3.73 3.80
N GLU A 133 6.55 -3.04 4.89
CA GLU A 133 7.12 -3.33 6.22
C GLU A 133 6.34 -4.43 6.96
N LYS A 134 5.10 -4.74 6.55
CA LYS A 134 4.22 -5.69 7.24
C LYS A 134 3.89 -6.94 6.44
N HIS A 135 3.75 -6.80 5.13
CA HIS A 135 3.30 -7.88 4.26
C HIS A 135 4.49 -8.61 3.66
N THR A 136 4.34 -9.92 3.54
CA THR A 136 5.35 -10.88 3.09
C THR A 136 4.79 -11.75 1.98
N GLU A 137 5.61 -12.58 1.32
CA GLU A 137 5.11 -13.55 0.32
C GLU A 137 4.02 -14.48 0.86
N LYS A 138 4.05 -14.80 2.16
CA LYS A 138 2.99 -15.60 2.80
C LYS A 138 1.64 -14.91 2.78
N ASP A 139 1.59 -13.58 2.77
CA ASP A 139 0.34 -12.83 2.63
C ASP A 139 -0.24 -13.00 1.23
N PHE A 140 0.59 -12.92 0.19
CA PHE A 140 0.18 -13.19 -1.18
C PHE A 140 -0.32 -14.64 -1.35
N GLU A 141 0.38 -15.62 -0.77
CA GLU A 141 -0.05 -17.02 -0.76
C GLU A 141 -1.39 -17.23 -0.04
N ARG A 142 -1.60 -16.53 1.10
CA ARG A 142 -2.88 -16.55 1.82
C ARG A 142 -4.01 -15.99 0.98
N MET A 143 -3.81 -14.86 0.31
CA MET A 143 -4.80 -14.29 -0.61
C MET A 143 -5.12 -15.26 -1.74
N ALA A 144 -4.10 -15.82 -2.41
CA ALA A 144 -4.31 -16.77 -3.50
C ALA A 144 -5.05 -18.03 -3.05
N THR A 145 -4.70 -18.58 -1.89
CA THR A 145 -5.39 -19.75 -1.32
C THR A 145 -6.85 -19.45 -1.01
N GLU A 146 -7.13 -18.27 -0.43
CA GLU A 146 -8.49 -17.86 -0.12
C GLU A 146 -9.33 -17.61 -1.38
N ILE A 147 -8.73 -17.00 -2.41
CA ILE A 147 -9.34 -16.84 -3.73
C ILE A 147 -9.74 -18.22 -4.27
N SER A 148 -8.80 -19.18 -4.32
CA SER A 148 -9.11 -20.54 -4.81
C SER A 148 -10.21 -21.22 -3.99
N ARG A 149 -10.19 -21.06 -2.66
CA ARG A 149 -11.22 -21.60 -1.77
C ARG A 149 -12.60 -21.01 -2.09
N LEU A 150 -12.70 -19.70 -2.26
CA LEU A 150 -13.95 -19.01 -2.57
C LEU A 150 -14.44 -19.31 -3.99
N GLU A 151 -13.54 -19.45 -4.97
CA GLU A 151 -13.89 -19.86 -6.33
C GLU A 151 -14.51 -21.27 -6.34
N CYS A 152 -13.88 -22.23 -5.65
CA CYS A 152 -14.43 -23.57 -5.51
C CYS A 152 -15.79 -23.56 -4.78
N LEU A 153 -15.93 -22.76 -3.72
CA LEU A 153 -17.18 -22.62 -2.98
C LEU A 153 -18.29 -22.04 -3.85
N TYR A 154 -17.98 -20.97 -4.59
CA TYR A 154 -18.91 -20.32 -5.48
C TYR A 154 -19.38 -21.28 -6.56
N GLU A 155 -18.47 -21.96 -7.25
CA GLU A 155 -18.83 -22.86 -8.33
C GLU A 155 -19.67 -24.05 -7.83
N ALA A 156 -19.32 -24.63 -6.67
CA ALA A 156 -20.07 -25.72 -6.08
C ALA A 156 -21.49 -25.34 -5.61
N ARG A 157 -21.76 -24.06 -5.36
CA ARG A 157 -23.02 -23.55 -4.80
C ARG A 157 -23.61 -22.37 -5.56
N LYS A 158 -23.26 -22.26 -6.84
CA LYS A 158 -23.53 -21.09 -7.67
C LYS A 158 -25.01 -20.72 -7.71
N GLU A 159 -25.87 -21.72 -7.90
CA GLU A 159 -27.32 -21.51 -7.96
C GLU A 159 -27.87 -20.90 -6.66
N VAL A 160 -27.35 -21.32 -5.50
CA VAL A 160 -27.76 -20.79 -4.19
C VAL A 160 -27.35 -19.31 -4.06
N PHE A 161 -26.11 -18.98 -4.41
CA PHE A 161 -25.63 -17.60 -4.39
C PHE A 161 -26.38 -16.70 -5.38
N ASP A 162 -26.71 -17.20 -6.57
CA ASP A 162 -27.49 -16.47 -7.57
C ASP A 162 -28.93 -16.20 -7.08
N ILE A 163 -29.57 -17.19 -6.46
CA ILE A 163 -30.91 -17.03 -5.86
C ILE A 163 -30.84 -16.00 -4.73
N LEU A 164 -29.84 -16.09 -3.85
CA LEU A 164 -29.66 -15.16 -2.74
C LEU A 164 -29.44 -13.72 -3.24
N THR A 165 -28.60 -13.54 -4.27
CA THR A 165 -28.35 -12.24 -4.91
C THR A 165 -29.63 -11.64 -5.48
N LYS A 166 -30.41 -12.45 -6.23
CA LYS A 166 -31.71 -12.03 -6.77
C LYS A 166 -32.68 -11.65 -5.66
N TRP A 167 -32.73 -12.45 -4.60
CA TRP A 167 -33.59 -12.17 -3.45
C TRP A 167 -33.21 -10.86 -2.76
N LYS A 168 -31.92 -10.62 -2.46
CA LYS A 168 -31.44 -9.37 -1.87
C LYS A 168 -31.78 -8.15 -2.73
N SER A 169 -31.61 -8.26 -4.05
CA SER A 169 -31.97 -7.20 -5.01
C SER A 169 -33.47 -6.90 -4.98
N LYS A 170 -34.32 -7.93 -5.04
CA LYS A 170 -35.77 -7.80 -4.98
C LYS A 170 -36.26 -7.24 -3.66
N TRP A 171 -35.61 -7.61 -2.55
CA TRP A 171 -35.88 -7.06 -1.23
C TRP A 171 -35.54 -5.57 -1.16
N ALA A 172 -34.37 -5.17 -1.66
CA ALA A 172 -33.97 -3.77 -1.70
C ALA A 172 -34.93 -2.92 -2.56
N GLU A 173 -35.37 -3.44 -3.72
CA GLU A 173 -36.37 -2.80 -4.59
C GLU A 173 -37.71 -2.60 -3.84
N LYS A 174 -38.19 -3.64 -3.16
CA LYS A 174 -39.42 -3.54 -2.34
C LYS A 174 -39.26 -2.48 -1.25
N MET A 175 -38.15 -2.48 -0.51
CA MET A 175 -37.90 -1.50 0.54
C MET A 175 -37.85 -0.05 0.01
N ALA A 176 -37.25 0.17 -1.16
CA ALA A 176 -37.23 1.48 -1.79
C ALA A 176 -38.63 1.96 -2.23
N ILE A 177 -39.48 1.05 -2.73
CA ILE A 177 -40.88 1.35 -3.06
C ILE A 177 -41.66 1.70 -1.78
N GLU A 178 -41.52 0.91 -0.73
CA GLU A 178 -42.18 1.17 0.56
C GLU A 178 -41.74 2.50 1.17
N GLU A 179 -40.46 2.88 1.04
CA GLU A 179 -39.98 4.19 1.49
C GLU A 179 -40.60 5.33 0.67
N LYS A 180 -40.67 5.20 -0.66
CA LYS A 180 -41.31 6.19 -1.54
C LYS A 180 -42.78 6.41 -1.19
N LYS A 181 -43.52 5.34 -0.86
CA LYS A 181 -44.93 5.42 -0.47
C LYS A 181 -45.19 6.24 0.80
N LYS A 182 -44.17 6.46 1.65
CA LYS A 182 -44.30 7.28 2.86
C LYS A 182 -44.33 8.78 2.57
N SER A 183 -43.89 9.22 1.38
CA SER A 183 -43.93 10.64 1.01
C SER A 183 -45.32 11.07 0.54
N ALA A 184 -45.80 12.21 1.02
CA ALA A 184 -47.07 12.81 0.57
C ALA A 184 -47.04 13.18 -0.92
N GLU A 185 -45.87 13.48 -1.47
CA GLU A 185 -45.67 13.82 -2.89
C GLU A 185 -45.91 12.62 -3.84
N TYR A 186 -45.75 11.40 -3.33
CA TYR A 186 -45.97 10.15 -4.08
C TYR A 186 -47.40 10.07 -4.64
N PHE A 187 -48.38 10.60 -3.90
CA PHE A 187 -49.80 10.60 -4.29
C PHE A 187 -50.27 11.92 -4.94
N GLN A 188 -49.45 12.98 -4.89
CA GLN A 188 -49.79 14.31 -5.45
C GLN A 188 -49.37 14.46 -6.92
N ASN A 189 -48.33 13.74 -7.38
CA ASN A 189 -47.91 13.72 -8.77
C ASN A 189 -48.83 12.86 -9.68
N ARG A 190 -50.08 13.31 -9.86
CA ARG A 190 -51.11 12.65 -10.68
C ARG A 190 -50.89 12.73 -12.20
N GLY A 191 -49.86 13.42 -12.68
CA GLY A 191 -49.52 13.51 -14.12
C GLY A 191 -48.74 12.30 -14.69
N ARG A 192 -48.36 11.33 -13.85
CA ARG A 192 -47.76 10.06 -14.28
C ARG A 192 -48.62 8.90 -13.77
N GLU A 193 -49.78 8.68 -14.40
CA GLU A 193 -50.73 7.59 -14.08
C GLU A 193 -50.09 6.18 -14.08
N ASN A 194 -48.85 6.04 -14.57
CA ASN A 194 -48.13 4.77 -14.59
C ASN A 194 -47.33 4.44 -13.32
N ASN A 195 -46.89 5.39 -12.50
CA ASN A 195 -45.90 5.06 -11.45
C ASN A 195 -46.50 4.26 -10.29
N VAL A 196 -47.66 4.65 -9.76
CA VAL A 196 -48.29 3.98 -8.60
C VAL A 196 -48.76 2.57 -8.94
N PHE A 197 -49.32 2.37 -10.15
CA PHE A 197 -49.77 1.06 -10.61
C PHE A 197 -48.59 0.14 -10.97
N LEU A 198 -47.55 0.66 -11.62
CA LEU A 198 -46.33 -0.10 -11.90
C LEU A 198 -45.62 -0.51 -10.60
N ASP A 199 -45.47 0.41 -9.64
CA ASP A 199 -44.86 0.12 -8.34
C ASP A 199 -45.69 -0.90 -7.53
N ALA A 200 -47.02 -0.87 -7.63
CA ALA A 200 -47.89 -1.88 -7.03
C ALA A 200 -47.75 -3.26 -7.71
N LYS A 201 -47.65 -3.30 -9.04
CA LYS A 201 -47.46 -4.54 -9.81
C LYS A 201 -46.09 -5.17 -9.57
N VAL A 202 -45.06 -4.34 -9.48
CA VAL A 202 -43.70 -4.73 -9.08
C VAL A 202 -43.70 -5.24 -7.63
N GLY A 203 -44.31 -4.50 -6.70
CA GLY A 203 -44.42 -4.90 -5.28
C GLY A 203 -45.11 -6.24 -5.06
N SER A 204 -46.21 -6.53 -5.78
CA SER A 204 -46.89 -7.83 -5.70
C SER A 204 -46.03 -8.97 -6.26
N SER A 205 -45.29 -8.72 -7.35
CA SER A 205 -44.39 -9.73 -7.94
C SER A 205 -43.16 -10.00 -7.06
N THR A 206 -42.59 -8.97 -6.45
CA THR A 206 -41.44 -9.13 -5.54
C THR A 206 -41.86 -9.83 -4.25
N SER A 207 -43.03 -9.53 -3.69
CA SER A 207 -43.52 -10.21 -2.47
C SER A 207 -43.72 -11.71 -2.69
N LEU A 208 -44.25 -12.13 -3.86
CA LEU A 208 -44.43 -13.54 -4.19
C LEU A 208 -43.08 -14.29 -4.33
N MET A 209 -42.05 -13.64 -4.88
CA MET A 209 -40.70 -14.23 -4.95
C MET A 209 -40.01 -14.31 -3.60
N ILE A 210 -40.20 -13.31 -2.74
CA ILE A 210 -39.65 -13.30 -1.37
C ILE A 210 -40.27 -14.42 -0.53
N GLU A 211 -41.60 -14.58 -0.60
CA GLU A 211 -42.32 -15.65 0.11
C GLU A 211 -41.91 -17.04 -0.38
N LYS A 212 -41.71 -17.22 -1.69
CA LYS A 212 -41.24 -18.51 -2.24
C LYS A 212 -39.75 -18.78 -1.98
N GLY A 213 -38.92 -17.73 -1.96
CA GLY A 213 -37.50 -17.84 -1.66
C GLY A 213 -37.21 -18.15 -0.18
N ALA A 214 -38.06 -17.66 0.73
CA ALA A 214 -37.97 -17.96 2.17
C ALA A 214 -38.27 -19.43 2.53
N VAL A 215 -38.81 -20.22 1.59
CA VAL A 215 -39.06 -21.66 1.77
C VAL A 215 -37.88 -22.52 1.30
N LEU A 216 -36.92 -21.93 0.58
CA LEU A 216 -35.76 -22.62 -0.02
C LEU A 216 -34.42 -22.32 0.69
N LEU A 217 -34.40 -21.36 1.62
CA LEU A 217 -33.27 -21.03 2.50
C LEU A 217 -33.54 -21.59 3.91
#